data_AF-A0A538JP46-F1
#
_entry.id   AF-A0A538JP46-F1
#
_cell.length_a   1.000
_cell.length_b   1.000
_cell.length_c   1.000
_cell.angle_alpha   90.00
_cell.angle_beta   90.00
_cell.angle_gamma   90.00
#
_symmetry.space_group_name_H-M   'P 1'
#
loop_
_entity.id
_entity.type
_entity.pdbx_description
1 polymer ?
#
loop_
_entity_poly.entity_id
_entity_poly.type
_entity_poly.pdbx_seq_one_letter_code
_entity_poly.pdbx_strand_id
1 'polypeptide(L)'
;MRQVDADEDPRGYRTPDPGGGPIQVAGSSLPPSDPDASRAAGLRFIHQELGLVNRLTVLENLRLGSDWNTGRGGRIRWGRERVAARTALASVGLNAHPDVLVGDLGAVQRTQVAVARALQDRGRARVLFFDEPTATLPGSEVERLFAVIRSTVEQGIGVVYISHRLEELPQIADRITVLRDGRVVGSGPMSEFRRDRLVEMIVGGSIQAAARTAGPARDGASGYLQFDEVYGGELNGASFAVAPGEIVGMAGLVGSGVHDIPAVLLGRVPLERGSIHVAGADLPDLSPHRLIARKIAVLPSARPLRAILTLTVRENLTLPDLGRSGGGVGFGCARSGGWRSS
;
A
#
# COMPACT_ATOMS: atom_id res chain seq x y z
N MET A 1 -5.71 -3.62 -24.30
CA MET A 1 -6.59 -2.50 -24.65
C MET A 1 -8.03 -2.99 -24.49
N ARG A 2 -8.54 -2.93 -23.26
CA ARG A 2 -9.97 -3.11 -22.97
C ARG A 2 -10.54 -1.70 -22.78
N GLN A 3 -11.69 -1.51 -23.39
CA GLN A 3 -12.50 -0.31 -23.38
C GLN A 3 -12.66 0.17 -21.94
N VAL A 4 -12.21 1.40 -21.67
CA VAL A 4 -12.46 2.09 -20.40
C VAL A 4 -13.95 2.43 -20.43
N ASP A 5 -14.75 1.72 -19.65
CA ASP A 5 -16.17 2.01 -19.52
C ASP A 5 -16.33 3.44 -18.99
N ALA A 6 -17.19 4.21 -19.65
CA ALA A 6 -17.38 5.65 -19.51
C ALA A 6 -18.11 6.06 -18.21
N ASP A 7 -18.00 5.26 -17.14
CA ASP A 7 -18.79 5.40 -15.90
C ASP A 7 -17.89 5.46 -14.65
N GLU A 8 -16.62 5.84 -14.80
CA GLU A 8 -15.74 6.12 -13.66
C GLU A 8 -15.96 7.54 -13.15
N ASP A 9 -16.65 7.68 -12.00
CA ASP A 9 -16.52 8.89 -11.19
C ASP A 9 -15.03 9.05 -10.82
N PRO A 10 -14.38 10.17 -11.15
CA PRO A 10 -12.96 10.41 -10.82
C PRO A 10 -12.67 10.35 -9.31
N ARG A 11 -13.70 10.31 -8.45
CA ARG A 11 -13.61 10.14 -6.99
C ARG A 11 -13.66 8.67 -6.54
N GLY A 12 -13.81 7.72 -7.46
CA GLY A 12 -13.79 6.27 -7.19
C GLY A 12 -15.12 5.66 -6.73
N TYR A 13 -16.23 6.42 -6.75
CA TYR A 13 -17.57 5.89 -6.45
C TYR A 13 -18.12 5.16 -7.68
N ARG A 14 -18.67 3.96 -7.47
CA ARG A 14 -19.30 3.17 -8.53
C ARG A 14 -20.77 2.95 -8.26
N THR A 15 -21.56 3.12 -9.31
CA THR A 15 -22.99 2.78 -9.29
C THR A 15 -23.10 1.25 -9.36
N PRO A 16 -23.98 0.62 -8.55
CA PRO A 16 -24.26 -0.80 -8.69
C PRO A 16 -24.77 -1.10 -10.10
N ASP A 17 -24.33 -2.24 -10.67
CA ASP A 17 -24.82 -2.69 -11.97
C ASP A 17 -26.35 -2.84 -11.97
N PRO A 18 -27.02 -2.65 -13.12
CA PRO A 18 -28.46 -2.87 -13.26
C PRO A 18 -28.85 -4.27 -12.78
N GLY A 19 -29.73 -4.35 -11.76
CA GLY A 19 -30.13 -5.60 -11.11
C GLY A 19 -29.52 -5.84 -9.72
N GLY A 20 -28.63 -4.96 -9.25
CA GLY A 20 -28.16 -4.93 -7.87
C GLY A 20 -29.30 -4.63 -6.88
N GLY A 21 -29.34 -5.37 -5.77
CA GLY A 21 -30.27 -5.10 -4.67
C GLY A 21 -29.96 -3.77 -3.96
N PRO A 22 -30.91 -3.20 -3.21
CA PRO A 22 -30.71 -1.93 -2.52
C PRO A 22 -29.65 -2.06 -1.42
N ILE A 23 -28.77 -1.06 -1.29
CA ILE A 23 -27.87 -0.92 -0.16
C ILE A 23 -28.67 -0.28 0.98
N GLN A 24 -28.65 -0.88 2.17
CA GLN A 24 -29.35 -0.36 3.34
C GLN A 24 -28.39 -0.12 4.49
N VAL A 25 -28.54 1.03 5.17
CA VAL A 25 -27.78 1.40 6.36
C VAL A 25 -28.76 1.75 7.46
N ALA A 26 -28.73 0.97 8.56
CA ALA A 26 -29.66 1.12 9.69
C ALA A 26 -31.15 1.13 9.28
N GLY A 27 -31.51 0.32 8.27
CA GLY A 27 -32.87 0.20 7.75
C GLY A 27 -33.26 1.23 6.69
N SER A 28 -32.42 2.23 6.41
CA SER A 28 -32.65 3.23 5.36
C SER A 28 -31.94 2.84 4.07
N SER A 29 -32.63 2.92 2.93
CA SER A 29 -32.01 2.73 1.62
C SER A 29 -31.03 3.87 1.32
N LEU A 30 -29.82 3.51 0.91
CA LEU A 30 -28.80 4.43 0.47
C LEU A 30 -28.97 4.67 -1.03
N PRO A 31 -29.07 5.93 -1.51
CA PRO A 31 -28.95 6.21 -2.93
C PRO A 31 -27.56 5.77 -3.43
N PRO A 32 -27.48 5.13 -4.60
CA PRO A 32 -26.20 4.70 -5.14
C PRO A 32 -25.32 5.92 -5.47
N SER A 33 -24.01 5.78 -5.29
CA SER A 33 -23.01 6.75 -5.74
C SER A 33 -23.15 8.17 -5.15
N ASP A 34 -23.75 8.30 -3.97
CA ASP A 34 -23.82 9.57 -3.23
C ASP A 34 -22.92 9.54 -1.97
N PRO A 35 -21.75 10.20 -2.01
CA PRO A 35 -20.82 10.27 -0.88
C PRO A 35 -21.40 10.99 0.33
N ASP A 36 -22.20 12.04 0.10
CA ASP A 36 -22.80 12.83 1.17
C ASP A 36 -23.93 12.06 1.82
N ALA A 37 -24.74 11.32 1.05
CA ALA A 37 -25.71 10.39 1.61
C ALA A 37 -25.05 9.24 2.39
N SER A 38 -23.93 8.69 1.90
CA SER A 38 -23.12 7.69 2.62
C SER A 38 -22.64 8.23 3.96
N ARG A 39 -22.11 9.46 3.96
CA ARG A 39 -21.65 10.15 5.17
C ARG A 39 -22.83 10.46 6.12
N ALA A 40 -23.95 10.95 5.61
CA ALA A 40 -25.15 11.22 6.40
C ALA A 40 -25.75 9.94 7.01
N ALA A 41 -25.65 8.81 6.31
CA ALA A 41 -26.05 7.49 6.80
C ALA A 41 -25.10 6.93 7.90
N GLY A 42 -23.97 7.60 8.15
CA GLY A 42 -23.00 7.21 9.17
C GLY A 42 -21.94 6.22 8.68
N LEU A 43 -21.76 6.08 7.37
CA LEU A 43 -20.64 5.32 6.79
C LEU A 43 -19.38 6.20 6.80
N ARG A 44 -18.25 5.62 7.20
CA ARG A 44 -16.95 6.28 7.26
C ARG A 44 -15.89 5.36 6.69
N PHE A 45 -14.94 5.92 5.94
CA PHE A 45 -13.88 5.17 5.26
C PHE A 45 -12.50 5.64 5.72
N ILE A 46 -11.67 4.69 6.11
CA ILE A 46 -10.25 4.86 6.42
C ILE A 46 -9.48 4.12 5.33
N HIS A 47 -9.00 4.87 4.35
CA HIS A 47 -8.26 4.34 3.22
C HIS A 47 -6.82 4.00 3.60
N GLN A 48 -6.17 3.14 2.80
CA GLN A 48 -4.75 2.81 2.94
C GLN A 48 -3.86 4.06 3.02
N GLU A 49 -4.18 5.08 2.22
CA GLU A 49 -3.68 6.44 2.42
C GLU A 49 -4.67 7.22 3.29
N LEU A 50 -4.28 7.49 4.54
CA LEU A 50 -5.16 8.08 5.57
C LEU A 50 -5.72 9.49 5.24
N GLY A 51 -5.30 10.10 4.11
CA GLY A 51 -5.71 11.45 3.72
C GLY A 51 -5.36 12.49 4.79
N LEU A 52 -4.26 12.28 5.52
CA LEU A 52 -3.74 13.20 6.51
C LEU A 52 -2.66 14.08 5.89
N VAL A 53 -2.64 15.35 6.27
CA VAL A 53 -1.63 16.29 5.83
C VAL A 53 -0.50 16.31 6.85
N ASN A 54 0.63 15.70 6.51
CA ASN A 54 1.78 15.53 7.42
C ASN A 54 2.34 16.85 7.95
N ARG A 55 2.19 17.94 7.20
CA ARG A 55 2.67 19.29 7.55
C ARG A 55 1.70 20.09 8.39
N LEU A 56 0.52 19.54 8.70
CA LEU A 56 -0.44 20.15 9.60
C LEU A 56 -0.39 19.46 10.96
N THR A 57 -0.77 20.22 11.97
CA THR A 57 -0.93 19.71 13.33
C THR A 57 -2.05 18.67 13.40
N VAL A 58 -2.05 17.88 14.48
CA VAL A 58 -3.15 16.94 14.77
C VAL A 58 -4.49 17.68 14.81
N LEU A 59 -4.54 18.83 15.49
CA LEU A 59 -5.73 19.66 15.61
C LEU A 59 -6.26 20.13 14.26
N GLU A 60 -5.38 20.62 13.39
CA GLU A 60 -5.76 21.06 12.05
C GLU A 60 -6.26 19.89 11.19
N ASN A 61 -5.61 18.73 11.27
CA ASN A 61 -6.06 17.52 10.58
C ASN A 61 -7.46 17.07 11.03
N LEU A 62 -7.74 17.11 12.33
CA LEU A 62 -9.07 16.81 12.88
C LEU A 62 -10.16 17.77 12.37
N ARG A 63 -9.79 18.99 11.97
CA ARG A 63 -10.72 20.01 11.46
C ARG A 63 -10.82 20.07 9.95
N LEU A 64 -10.06 19.26 9.21
CA LEU A 64 -10.22 19.16 7.76
C LEU A 64 -11.64 18.68 7.41
N GLY A 65 -12.37 19.50 6.65
CA GLY A 65 -13.75 19.22 6.23
C GLY A 65 -14.82 19.46 7.30
N SER A 66 -14.46 20.08 8.44
CA SER A 66 -15.39 20.43 9.52
C SER A 66 -15.35 21.92 9.85
N ASP A 67 -16.42 22.42 10.46
CA ASP A 67 -16.48 23.82 10.90
C ASP A 67 -15.60 24.07 12.13
N TRP A 68 -15.04 25.27 12.20
CA TRP A 68 -14.27 25.73 13.35
C TRP A 68 -15.18 26.32 14.43
N ASN A 69 -14.80 26.14 15.69
CA ASN A 69 -15.40 26.81 16.83
C ASN A 69 -15.03 28.29 16.78
N THR A 70 -15.91 29.10 16.20
CA THR A 70 -15.72 30.54 16.09
C THR A 70 -16.51 31.31 17.15
N GLY A 71 -16.00 32.45 17.56
CA GLY A 71 -16.70 33.41 18.41
C GLY A 71 -17.51 34.42 17.59
N ARG A 72 -18.11 35.39 18.31
CA ARG A 72 -18.75 36.55 17.67
C ARG A 72 -17.69 37.26 16.81
N GLY A 73 -17.97 37.44 15.51
CA GLY A 73 -17.02 38.00 14.54
C GLY A 73 -16.05 37.00 13.90
N GLY A 74 -16.33 35.69 13.94
CA GLY A 74 -15.62 34.68 13.13
C GLY A 74 -14.23 34.28 13.63
N ARG A 75 -13.77 34.78 14.78
CA ARG A 75 -12.46 34.44 15.35
C ARG A 75 -12.45 33.02 15.91
N ILE A 76 -11.49 32.20 15.48
CA ILE A 76 -11.31 30.82 15.97
C ILE A 76 -10.95 30.84 17.45
N ARG A 77 -11.66 30.03 18.24
CA ARG A 77 -11.44 29.84 19.68
C ARG A 77 -10.47 28.70 19.91
N TRP A 78 -9.18 28.93 19.69
CA TRP A 78 -8.13 27.92 19.79
C TRP A 78 -8.10 27.13 21.11
N GLY A 79 -8.40 27.77 22.24
CA GLY A 79 -8.51 27.08 23.53
C GLY A 79 -9.59 26.00 23.54
N ARG A 80 -10.76 26.29 22.94
CA ARG A 80 -11.84 25.30 22.78
C ARG A 80 -11.47 24.21 21.78
N GLU A 81 -10.79 24.59 20.71
CA GLU A 81 -10.32 23.61 19.72
C GLU A 81 -9.35 22.60 20.31
N ARG A 82 -8.40 23.05 21.13
CA ARG A 82 -7.46 22.15 21.81
C ARG A 82 -8.16 21.18 22.76
N VAL A 83 -9.16 21.66 23.50
CA VAL A 83 -9.95 20.79 24.39
C VAL A 83 -10.72 19.76 23.56
N ALA A 84 -11.42 20.19 22.51
CA ALA A 84 -12.17 19.30 21.64
C ALA A 84 -11.28 18.26 20.94
N ALA A 85 -10.10 18.67 20.47
CA ALA A 85 -9.11 17.77 19.88
C ALA A 85 -8.62 16.74 20.90
N ARG A 86 -8.28 17.14 22.14
CA ARG A 86 -7.86 16.20 23.19
C ARG A 86 -8.94 15.17 23.50
N THR A 87 -10.21 15.60 23.58
CA THR A 87 -11.34 14.69 23.78
C THR A 87 -11.47 13.67 22.64
N ALA A 88 -11.30 14.11 21.40
CA ALA A 88 -11.36 13.23 20.22
C ALA A 88 -10.22 12.22 20.17
N LEU A 89 -9.01 12.65 20.52
CA LEU A 89 -7.84 11.77 20.57
C LEU A 89 -7.99 10.75 21.69
N ALA A 90 -8.50 11.17 22.86
CA ALA A 90 -8.77 10.27 23.97
C ALA A 90 -9.82 9.20 23.62
N SER A 91 -10.86 9.52 22.85
CA SER A 91 -11.90 8.54 22.45
C SER A 91 -11.40 7.43 21.54
N VAL A 92 -10.20 7.58 20.96
CA VAL A 92 -9.52 6.56 20.16
C VAL A 92 -8.26 6.03 20.84
N GLY A 93 -8.05 6.34 22.13
CA GLY A 93 -6.90 5.90 22.92
C GLY A 93 -5.57 6.57 22.56
N LEU A 94 -5.59 7.74 21.92
CA LEU A 94 -4.39 8.49 21.56
C LEU A 94 -4.13 9.63 22.55
N ASN A 95 -2.99 9.60 23.22
CA ASN A 95 -2.51 10.68 24.09
C ASN A 95 -1.43 11.52 23.38
N ALA A 96 -1.81 12.20 22.30
CA ALA A 96 -0.93 13.12 21.57
C ALA A 96 -1.29 14.58 21.84
N HIS A 97 -0.30 15.47 21.82
CA HIS A 97 -0.57 16.90 21.93
C HIS A 97 -1.21 17.42 20.61
N PRO A 98 -2.32 18.19 20.66
CA PRO A 98 -3.01 18.64 19.45
C PRO A 98 -2.15 19.48 18.49
N ASP A 99 -1.15 20.19 19.01
CA ASP A 99 -0.29 21.08 18.22
C ASP A 99 0.96 20.37 17.63
N VAL A 100 1.12 19.04 17.82
CA VAL A 100 2.18 18.26 17.18
C VAL A 100 1.84 18.01 15.72
N LEU A 101 2.85 17.98 14.84
CA LEU A 101 2.66 17.65 13.43
C LEU A 101 2.28 16.19 13.25
N VAL A 102 1.33 15.92 12.36
CA VAL A 102 0.94 14.53 12.06
C VAL A 102 2.09 13.73 11.45
N GLY A 103 3.02 14.40 10.75
CA GLY A 103 4.23 13.76 10.21
C GLY A 103 5.14 13.15 11.27
N ASP A 104 5.11 13.67 12.51
CA ASP A 104 5.95 13.21 13.62
C ASP A 104 5.33 12.02 14.38
N LEU A 105 4.08 11.67 14.07
CA LEU A 105 3.37 10.56 14.69
C LEU A 105 3.76 9.22 14.05
N GLY A 106 3.79 8.16 14.88
CA GLY A 106 3.90 6.78 14.39
C GLY A 106 2.69 6.36 13.54
N ALA A 107 2.83 5.29 12.76
CA ALA A 107 1.78 4.89 11.80
C ALA A 107 0.43 4.53 12.47
N VAL A 108 0.45 3.87 13.63
CA VAL A 108 -0.77 3.58 14.41
C VAL A 108 -1.39 4.87 14.97
N GLN A 109 -0.56 5.80 15.47
CA GLN A 109 -1.04 7.09 15.96
C GLN A 109 -1.68 7.92 14.86
N ARG A 110 -1.12 7.91 13.64
CA ARG A 110 -1.75 8.54 12.47
C ARG A 110 -3.11 7.90 12.17
N THR A 111 -3.20 6.57 12.25
CA THR A 111 -4.48 5.87 12.07
C THR A 111 -5.49 6.28 13.15
N GLN A 112 -5.08 6.40 14.41
CA GLN A 112 -5.94 6.92 15.48
C GLN A 112 -6.44 8.34 15.17
N VAL A 113 -5.59 9.25 14.66
CA VAL A 113 -6.02 10.58 14.22
C VAL A 113 -7.05 10.50 13.10
N ALA A 114 -6.85 9.61 12.12
CA ALA A 114 -7.81 9.40 11.04
C ALA A 114 -9.16 8.87 11.54
N VAL A 115 -9.15 7.91 12.47
CA VAL A 115 -10.35 7.38 13.14
C VAL A 115 -11.03 8.50 13.94
N ALA A 116 -10.30 9.26 14.74
CA ALA A 116 -10.84 10.38 15.51
C ALA A 116 -11.52 11.40 14.60
N ARG A 117 -10.88 11.77 13.48
CA ARG A 117 -11.47 12.65 12.46
C ARG A 117 -12.77 12.07 11.88
N ALA A 118 -12.77 10.78 11.55
CA ALA A 118 -13.93 10.10 11.00
C ALA A 118 -15.12 10.03 11.98
N LEU A 119 -14.84 9.88 13.28
CA LEU A 119 -15.86 9.86 14.33
C LEU A 119 -16.41 11.25 14.67
N GLN A 120 -15.62 12.31 14.48
CA GLN A 120 -16.04 13.70 14.69
C GLN A 120 -16.83 14.30 13.52
N ASP A 121 -16.74 13.67 12.36
CA ASP A 121 -17.43 14.09 11.15
C ASP A 121 -18.95 14.14 11.35
N ARG A 122 -19.65 14.96 10.56
CA ARG A 122 -21.06 15.30 10.75
C ARG A 122 -21.95 14.04 10.85
N GLY A 123 -22.62 13.89 11.99
CA GLY A 123 -23.52 12.76 12.26
C GLY A 123 -22.85 11.60 13.01
N ARG A 124 -23.66 10.73 13.62
CA ARG A 124 -23.15 9.57 14.36
C ARG A 124 -22.60 8.52 13.38
N ALA A 125 -21.32 8.22 13.48
CA ALA A 125 -20.72 7.09 12.78
C ALA A 125 -21.43 5.77 13.19
N ARG A 126 -21.78 4.97 12.20
CA ARG A 126 -22.45 3.66 12.37
C ARG A 126 -21.57 2.52 11.89
N VAL A 127 -20.86 2.72 10.78
CA VAL A 127 -19.94 1.72 10.22
C VAL A 127 -18.65 2.40 9.77
N LEU A 128 -17.52 1.86 10.20
CA LEU A 128 -16.19 2.29 9.80
C LEU A 128 -15.54 1.22 8.91
N PHE A 129 -15.11 1.61 7.72
CA PHE A 129 -14.38 0.75 6.79
C PHE A 129 -12.89 1.01 6.92
N PHE A 130 -12.09 -0.04 7.06
CA PHE A 130 -10.63 0.02 6.98
C PHE A 130 -10.17 -0.72 5.73
N ASP A 131 -9.39 -0.04 4.90
CA ASP A 131 -8.83 -0.58 3.66
C ASP A 131 -7.34 -0.88 3.81
N GLU A 132 -7.00 -2.16 3.97
CA GLU A 132 -5.63 -2.67 4.17
C GLU A 132 -4.79 -1.88 5.18
N PRO A 133 -5.29 -1.60 6.39
CA PRO A 133 -4.66 -0.63 7.31
C PRO A 133 -3.32 -1.13 7.89
N THR A 134 -3.01 -2.42 7.78
CA THR A 134 -1.78 -3.05 8.28
C THR A 134 -0.70 -3.23 7.21
N ALA A 135 -0.95 -2.85 5.96
CA ALA A 135 -0.05 -3.15 4.83
C ALA A 135 1.39 -2.63 5.02
N THR A 136 1.59 -1.58 5.83
CA THR A 136 2.89 -0.97 6.10
C THR A 136 3.33 -1.09 7.57
N LEU A 137 2.55 -1.80 8.40
CA LEU A 137 2.80 -1.89 9.83
C LEU A 137 3.67 -3.10 10.18
N PRO A 138 4.69 -2.94 11.06
CA PRO A 138 5.37 -4.08 11.66
C PRO A 138 4.39 -4.85 12.57
N GLY A 139 4.63 -6.15 12.77
CA GLY A 139 3.72 -7.02 13.52
C GLY A 139 3.40 -6.53 14.93
N SER A 140 4.37 -5.94 15.64
CA SER A 140 4.17 -5.36 16.98
C SER A 140 3.22 -4.16 17.01
N GLU A 141 3.06 -3.45 15.90
CA GLU A 141 2.14 -2.31 15.77
C GLU A 141 0.74 -2.76 15.30
N VAL A 142 0.62 -3.94 14.69
CA VAL A 142 -0.68 -4.51 14.27
C VAL A 142 -1.60 -4.75 15.47
N GLU A 143 -1.07 -5.29 16.57
CA GLU A 143 -1.85 -5.53 17.79
C GLU A 143 -2.41 -4.22 18.38
N ARG A 144 -1.63 -3.14 18.32
CA ARG A 144 -2.07 -1.81 18.76
C ARG A 144 -3.20 -1.26 17.89
N LEU A 145 -3.11 -1.45 16.58
CA LEU A 145 -4.21 -1.10 15.67
C LEU A 145 -5.46 -1.92 15.98
N PHE A 146 -5.34 -3.22 16.28
CA PHE A 146 -6.49 -4.04 16.65
C PHE A 146 -7.14 -3.58 17.95
N ALA A 147 -6.37 -3.10 18.92
CA ALA A 147 -6.93 -2.49 20.12
C ALA A 147 -7.77 -1.24 19.81
N VAL A 148 -7.33 -0.40 18.86
CA VAL A 148 -8.09 0.78 18.39
C VAL A 148 -9.39 0.36 17.69
N ILE A 149 -9.33 -0.69 16.87
CA ILE A 149 -10.53 -1.20 16.18
C ILE A 149 -11.53 -1.76 17.20
N ARG A 150 -11.06 -2.56 18.16
CA ARG A 150 -11.89 -3.13 19.23
C ARG A 150 -12.56 -2.06 20.07
N SER A 151 -11.83 -1.01 20.48
CA SER A 151 -12.41 0.10 21.23
C SER A 151 -13.45 0.90 20.42
N THR A 152 -13.31 0.92 19.09
CA THR A 152 -14.33 1.49 18.19
C THR A 152 -15.59 0.62 18.17
N VAL A 153 -15.44 -0.71 18.13
CA VAL A 153 -16.56 -1.66 18.20
C VAL A 153 -17.28 -1.58 19.55
N GLU A 154 -16.56 -1.44 20.65
CA GLU A 154 -17.12 -1.26 22.00
C GLU A 154 -17.99 -0.01 22.13
N GLN A 155 -17.78 1.00 21.28
CA GLN A 155 -18.63 2.20 21.19
C GLN A 155 -19.94 1.95 20.41
N GLY A 156 -20.18 0.72 19.95
CA GLY A 156 -21.37 0.31 19.19
C GLY A 156 -21.28 0.68 17.70
N ILE A 157 -20.08 0.82 17.16
CA ILE A 157 -19.82 1.15 15.75
C ILE A 157 -19.39 -0.14 15.05
N GLY A 158 -20.08 -0.51 13.96
CA GLY A 158 -19.68 -1.65 13.15
C GLY A 158 -18.36 -1.38 12.42
N VAL A 159 -17.53 -2.40 12.24
CA VAL A 159 -16.28 -2.28 11.49
C VAL A 159 -16.26 -3.26 10.33
N VAL A 160 -15.93 -2.76 9.14
CA VAL A 160 -15.59 -3.58 7.97
C VAL A 160 -14.09 -3.48 7.76
N TYR A 161 -13.40 -4.61 7.85
CA TYR A 161 -11.95 -4.69 7.72
C TYR A 161 -11.59 -5.42 6.43
N ILE A 162 -11.01 -4.71 5.47
CA ILE A 162 -10.58 -5.25 4.17
C ILE A 162 -9.09 -5.59 4.29
N SER A 163 -8.74 -6.85 4.04
CA SER A 163 -7.35 -7.29 4.09
C SER A 163 -7.12 -8.58 3.29
N HIS A 164 -5.93 -8.67 2.70
CA HIS A 164 -5.38 -9.89 2.10
C HIS A 164 -4.41 -10.62 3.06
N ARG A 165 -4.20 -10.11 4.27
CA ARG A 165 -3.29 -10.68 5.29
C ARG A 165 -4.04 -11.69 6.14
N LEU A 166 -4.04 -12.95 5.71
CA LEU A 166 -4.86 -14.00 6.31
C LEU A 166 -4.47 -14.35 7.76
N GLU A 167 -3.22 -14.10 8.17
CA GLU A 167 -2.74 -14.28 9.55
C GLU A 167 -3.40 -13.34 10.56
N GLU A 168 -3.95 -12.22 10.10
CA GLU A 168 -4.55 -11.18 10.94
C GLU A 168 -6.03 -11.45 11.23
N LEU A 169 -6.74 -12.05 10.26
CA LEU A 169 -8.20 -12.18 10.29
C LEU A 169 -8.73 -12.92 11.53
N PRO A 170 -8.11 -14.02 12.02
CA PRO A 170 -8.58 -14.70 13.24
C PRO A 170 -8.55 -13.82 14.49
N GLN A 171 -7.73 -12.77 14.50
CA GLN A 171 -7.52 -11.92 15.66
C GLN A 171 -8.50 -10.74 15.71
N ILE A 172 -9.22 -10.44 14.63
CA ILE A 172 -10.03 -9.21 14.55
C ILE A 172 -11.43 -9.43 14.00
N ALA A 173 -11.67 -10.48 13.19
CA ALA A 173 -12.92 -10.66 12.50
C ALA A 173 -13.88 -11.60 13.24
N ASP A 174 -15.12 -11.16 13.47
CA ASP A 174 -16.21 -12.04 13.90
C ASP A 174 -16.77 -12.87 12.74
N ARG A 175 -16.81 -12.26 11.55
CA ARG A 175 -17.33 -12.84 10.30
C ARG A 175 -16.42 -12.47 9.15
N ILE A 176 -16.37 -13.35 8.15
CA ILE A 176 -15.57 -13.16 6.94
C ILE A 176 -16.46 -13.29 5.69
N THR A 177 -16.10 -12.55 4.65
CA THR A 177 -16.67 -12.70 3.31
C THR A 177 -15.52 -12.70 2.31
N VAL A 178 -15.45 -13.73 1.47
CA VAL A 178 -14.41 -13.90 0.48
C VAL A 178 -14.97 -13.57 -0.89
N LEU A 179 -14.32 -12.63 -1.58
CA LEU A 179 -14.65 -12.23 -2.94
C LEU A 179 -13.62 -12.80 -3.92
N ARG A 180 -14.09 -13.35 -5.05
CA ARG A 180 -13.27 -13.74 -6.20
C ARG A 180 -14.00 -13.35 -7.47
N ASP A 181 -13.30 -12.65 -8.38
CA ASP A 181 -13.85 -12.20 -9.66
C ASP A 181 -15.18 -11.40 -9.50
N GLY A 182 -15.25 -10.56 -8.46
CA GLY A 182 -16.45 -9.76 -8.14
C GLY A 182 -17.61 -10.55 -7.52
N ARG A 183 -17.43 -11.85 -7.22
CA ARG A 183 -18.48 -12.71 -6.63
C ARG A 183 -18.10 -13.17 -5.22
N VAL A 184 -19.10 -13.27 -4.35
CA VAL A 184 -18.92 -13.92 -3.05
C VAL A 184 -18.75 -15.42 -3.26
N VAL A 185 -17.56 -15.94 -2.95
CA VAL A 185 -17.26 -17.38 -3.02
C VAL A 185 -17.41 -18.08 -1.66
N GLY A 186 -17.58 -17.31 -0.59
CA GLY A 186 -18.10 -17.79 0.68
C GLY A 186 -18.16 -16.71 1.74
N SER A 187 -19.02 -16.90 2.73
CA SER A 187 -19.25 -15.96 3.82
C SER A 187 -19.75 -16.71 5.04
N GLY A 188 -19.34 -16.31 6.23
CA GLY A 188 -19.77 -16.94 7.47
C GLY A 188 -19.00 -16.47 8.70
N PRO A 189 -19.25 -17.07 9.87
CA PRO A 189 -18.47 -16.84 11.09
C PRO A 189 -17.00 -17.17 10.86
N MET A 190 -16.09 -16.34 11.38
CA MET A 190 -14.64 -16.57 11.22
C MET A 190 -14.19 -17.93 11.76
N SER A 191 -14.88 -18.46 12.80
CA SER A 191 -14.63 -19.78 13.40
C SER A 191 -14.81 -20.96 12.45
N GLU A 192 -15.56 -20.81 11.35
CA GLU A 192 -15.78 -21.86 10.36
C GLU A 192 -14.69 -21.89 9.28
N PHE A 193 -13.80 -20.90 9.24
CA PHE A 193 -12.78 -20.77 8.21
C PHE A 193 -11.38 -21.07 8.75
N ARG A 194 -10.62 -21.86 7.99
CA ARG A 194 -9.20 -22.09 8.19
C ARG A 194 -8.40 -21.33 7.15
N ARG A 195 -7.15 -20.95 7.50
CA ARG A 195 -6.25 -20.21 6.61
C ARG A 195 -6.13 -20.85 5.22
N ASP A 196 -5.84 -22.14 5.17
CA ASP A 196 -5.64 -22.86 3.89
C ASP A 196 -6.90 -22.79 3.03
N ARG A 197 -8.08 -22.93 3.65
CA ARG A 197 -9.36 -22.83 2.96
C ARG A 197 -9.62 -21.43 2.41
N LEU A 198 -9.25 -20.39 3.15
CA LEU A 198 -9.35 -19.01 2.67
C LEU A 198 -8.44 -18.79 1.47
N VAL A 199 -7.20 -19.30 1.51
CA VAL A 199 -6.29 -19.23 0.35
C VAL A 199 -6.89 -19.93 -0.86
N GLU A 200 -7.41 -21.16 -0.71
CA GLU A 200 -8.05 -21.90 -1.79
C GLU A 200 -9.22 -21.12 -2.41
N MET A 201 -10.05 -20.49 -1.58
CA MET A 201 -11.20 -19.72 -2.03
C MET A 201 -10.77 -18.48 -2.84
N ILE A 202 -9.74 -17.77 -2.36
CA ILE A 202 -9.19 -16.58 -3.02
C ILE A 202 -8.53 -16.95 -4.35
N VAL A 203 -7.68 -17.98 -4.37
CA VAL A 203 -6.91 -18.39 -5.57
C VAL A 203 -7.78 -19.16 -6.57
N GLY A 204 -8.82 -19.84 -6.11
CA GLY A 204 -9.71 -20.64 -6.95
C GLY A 204 -9.19 -22.02 -7.32
N GLY A 205 -8.26 -22.58 -6.54
CA GLY A 205 -7.75 -23.93 -6.71
C GLY A 205 -7.01 -24.43 -5.47
N SER A 206 -6.86 -25.75 -5.33
CA SER A 206 -6.03 -26.35 -4.28
C SER A 206 -4.55 -26.06 -4.55
N ILE A 207 -3.82 -25.51 -3.57
CA ILE A 207 -2.38 -25.19 -3.65
C ILE A 207 -1.52 -26.41 -4.05
N GLN A 208 -2.06 -27.63 -3.91
CA GLN A 208 -1.42 -28.87 -4.39
C GLN A 208 -1.00 -28.82 -5.87
N ALA A 209 -1.60 -27.96 -6.71
CA ALA A 209 -1.22 -27.80 -8.12
C ALA A 209 0.00 -26.87 -8.36
N ALA A 210 0.45 -26.11 -7.37
CA ALA A 210 1.58 -25.16 -7.50
C ALA A 210 2.91 -25.72 -7.01
N ALA A 211 2.93 -26.94 -6.47
CA ALA A 211 4.12 -27.76 -6.48
C ALA A 211 4.38 -28.18 -7.94
N ARG A 212 4.78 -27.22 -8.80
CA ARG A 212 5.64 -27.56 -9.91
C ARG A 212 6.78 -28.32 -9.26
N THR A 213 6.87 -29.62 -9.54
CA THR A 213 7.99 -30.45 -9.13
C THR A 213 9.22 -29.64 -9.48
N ALA A 214 9.93 -29.16 -8.46
CA ALA A 214 11.21 -28.52 -8.71
C ALA A 214 11.96 -29.52 -9.60
N GLY A 215 12.36 -29.08 -10.79
CA GLY A 215 13.26 -29.89 -11.59
C GLY A 215 14.45 -30.25 -10.69
N PRO A 216 15.06 -31.43 -10.85
CA PRO A 216 16.19 -31.83 -10.02
C PRO A 216 17.19 -30.68 -9.91
N ALA A 217 17.63 -30.38 -8.68
CA ALA A 217 18.70 -29.42 -8.44
C ALA A 217 19.82 -29.74 -9.43
N ARG A 218 20.13 -28.79 -10.31
CA ARG A 218 21.18 -28.99 -11.31
C ARG A 218 22.51 -28.81 -10.61
N ASP A 219 22.92 -29.82 -9.85
CA ASP A 219 24.22 -29.87 -9.22
C ASP A 219 25.31 -29.69 -10.29
N GLY A 220 26.13 -28.64 -10.13
CA GLY A 220 27.33 -28.43 -10.94
C GLY A 220 27.21 -27.53 -12.18
N ALA A 221 26.07 -26.88 -12.44
CA ALA A 221 26.05 -25.79 -13.41
C ALA A 221 26.68 -24.54 -12.78
N SER A 222 27.72 -23.96 -13.39
CA SER A 222 28.17 -22.62 -13.03
C SER A 222 26.96 -21.68 -13.06
N GLY A 223 26.68 -21.04 -11.92
CA GLY A 223 25.53 -20.16 -11.79
C GLY A 223 25.55 -19.11 -12.89
N TYR A 224 24.39 -18.84 -13.51
CA TYR A 224 24.23 -17.68 -14.37
C TYR A 224 24.44 -16.39 -13.59
N LEU A 225 24.07 -16.37 -12.31
CA LEU A 225 24.34 -15.30 -11.37
C LEU A 225 24.95 -15.91 -10.12
N GLN A 226 26.06 -15.38 -9.65
CA GLN A 226 26.75 -15.87 -8.45
C GLN A 226 27.17 -14.69 -7.59
N PHE A 227 26.87 -14.78 -6.30
CA PHE A 227 27.34 -13.91 -5.23
C PHE A 227 28.41 -14.69 -4.48
N ASP A 228 29.57 -14.07 -4.28
CA ASP A 228 30.69 -14.64 -3.53
C ASP A 228 31.09 -13.67 -2.42
N GLU A 229 30.79 -14.06 -1.18
CA GLU A 229 31.07 -13.31 0.05
C GLU A 229 30.71 -11.83 -0.07
N VAL A 230 29.48 -11.54 -0.51
CA VAL A 230 29.05 -10.16 -0.78
C VAL A 230 28.68 -9.42 0.50
N TYR A 231 29.25 -8.23 0.68
CA TYR A 231 28.96 -7.30 1.77
C TYR A 231 28.45 -5.97 1.22
N GLY A 232 27.41 -5.43 1.84
CA GLY A 232 26.83 -4.14 1.48
C GLY A 232 25.43 -3.97 2.06
N GLY A 233 25.18 -2.82 2.70
CA GLY A 233 23.95 -2.61 3.46
C GLY A 233 23.91 -3.56 4.67
N GLU A 234 22.86 -4.36 4.78
CA GLU A 234 22.71 -5.41 5.80
C GLU A 234 23.34 -6.76 5.38
N LEU A 235 23.83 -6.89 4.15
CA LEU A 235 24.50 -8.11 3.69
C LEU A 235 25.88 -8.25 4.35
N ASN A 236 26.13 -9.43 4.94
CA ASN A 236 27.35 -9.75 5.68
C ASN A 236 27.87 -11.13 5.26
N GLY A 237 28.54 -11.21 4.11
CA GLY A 237 29.08 -12.46 3.56
C GLY A 237 28.03 -13.31 2.82
N ALA A 238 27.21 -12.67 1.97
CA ALA A 238 26.18 -13.38 1.21
C ALA A 238 26.81 -14.16 0.03
N SER A 239 26.67 -15.49 0.06
CA SER A 239 27.22 -16.41 -0.95
C SER A 239 26.13 -17.35 -1.48
N PHE A 240 25.76 -17.22 -2.76
CA PHE A 240 24.76 -18.09 -3.41
C PHE A 240 24.88 -18.01 -4.94
N ALA A 241 24.32 -19.01 -5.64
CA ALA A 241 24.30 -19.06 -7.09
C ALA A 241 22.88 -19.33 -7.62
N VAL A 242 22.59 -18.86 -8.83
CA VAL A 242 21.34 -19.07 -9.54
C VAL A 242 21.66 -19.65 -10.93
N ALA A 243 21.25 -20.89 -11.19
CA ALA A 243 21.49 -21.56 -12.45
C ALA A 243 20.49 -21.12 -13.56
N PRO A 244 20.83 -21.31 -14.85
CA PRO A 244 19.89 -21.06 -15.94
C PRO A 244 18.58 -21.86 -15.79
N GLY A 245 17.45 -21.14 -15.75
CA GLY A 245 16.10 -21.73 -15.62
C GLY A 245 15.71 -22.11 -14.18
N GLU A 246 16.54 -21.78 -13.19
CA GLU A 246 16.24 -21.97 -11.78
C GLU A 246 15.37 -20.82 -11.24
N ILE A 247 14.48 -21.14 -10.30
CA ILE A 247 13.74 -20.16 -9.50
C ILE A 247 14.27 -20.26 -8.07
N VAL A 248 15.02 -19.26 -7.63
CA VAL A 248 15.52 -19.17 -6.26
C VAL A 248 14.61 -18.25 -5.44
N GLY A 249 13.97 -18.82 -4.42
CA GLY A 249 13.20 -18.07 -3.43
C GLY A 249 14.09 -17.71 -2.24
N MET A 250 14.16 -16.43 -1.90
CA MET A 250 14.90 -15.94 -0.73
C MET A 250 13.93 -15.39 0.30
N ALA A 251 14.08 -15.81 1.56
CA ALA A 251 13.24 -15.39 2.67
C ALA A 251 14.11 -15.10 3.90
N GLY A 252 13.74 -14.09 4.68
CA GLY A 252 14.46 -13.68 5.88
C GLY A 252 13.66 -12.66 6.67
N LEU A 253 13.99 -12.49 7.95
CA LEU A 253 13.38 -11.48 8.82
C LEU A 253 13.75 -10.06 8.35
N VAL A 254 13.00 -9.06 8.79
CA VAL A 254 13.41 -7.65 8.63
C VAL A 254 14.79 -7.47 9.27
N GLY A 255 15.73 -6.84 8.56
CA GLY A 255 17.12 -6.71 9.00
C GLY A 255 18.07 -7.82 8.50
N SER A 256 17.56 -8.83 7.79
CA SER A 256 18.39 -9.94 7.27
C SER A 256 19.16 -9.61 5.98
N GLY A 257 18.97 -8.42 5.41
CA GLY A 257 19.55 -8.06 4.11
C GLY A 257 18.90 -8.68 2.88
N VAL A 258 17.85 -9.49 3.00
CA VAL A 258 17.14 -10.06 1.82
C VAL A 258 16.63 -8.98 0.85
N HIS A 259 16.28 -7.80 1.38
CA HIS A 259 15.84 -6.64 0.59
C HIS A 259 16.99 -5.85 -0.04
N ASP A 260 18.23 -6.07 0.41
CA ASP A 260 19.41 -5.37 -0.09
C ASP A 260 20.03 -6.08 -1.30
N ILE A 261 19.74 -7.36 -1.54
CA ILE A 261 20.21 -8.09 -2.72
C ILE A 261 19.82 -7.38 -4.04
N PRO A 262 18.54 -7.01 -4.29
CA PRO A 262 18.18 -6.21 -5.46
C PRO A 262 18.80 -4.81 -5.46
N ALA A 263 19.03 -4.22 -4.28
CA ALA A 263 19.56 -2.87 -4.15
C ALA A 263 21.06 -2.81 -4.50
N VAL A 264 21.84 -3.81 -4.07
CA VAL A 264 23.24 -4.00 -4.45
C VAL A 264 23.33 -4.24 -5.95
N LEU A 265 22.53 -5.14 -6.52
CA LEU A 265 22.52 -5.37 -7.97
C LEU A 265 22.24 -4.10 -8.77
N LEU A 266 21.32 -3.25 -8.31
CA LEU A 266 20.99 -1.98 -8.96
C LEU A 266 22.01 -0.86 -8.71
N GLY A 267 23.10 -1.11 -7.97
CA GLY A 267 24.09 -0.12 -7.57
C GLY A 267 23.54 0.96 -6.62
N ARG A 268 22.40 0.71 -5.95
CA ARG A 268 21.81 1.64 -4.97
C ARG A 268 22.47 1.53 -3.60
N VAL A 269 22.96 0.34 -3.27
CA VAL A 269 23.80 0.06 -2.12
C VAL A 269 25.18 -0.30 -2.68
N PRO A 270 26.26 0.33 -2.21
CA PRO A 270 27.60 0.01 -2.68
C PRO A 270 27.97 -1.42 -2.31
N LEU A 271 28.64 -2.12 -3.22
CA LEU A 271 29.33 -3.37 -2.93
C LEU A 271 30.60 -3.03 -2.13
N GLU A 272 30.65 -3.38 -0.85
CA GLU A 272 31.76 -3.07 0.03
C GLU A 272 32.89 -4.10 -0.06
N ARG A 273 32.53 -5.39 -0.12
CA ARG A 273 33.44 -6.53 -0.28
C ARG A 273 32.73 -7.67 -1.00
N GLY A 274 33.51 -8.62 -1.52
CA GLY A 274 33.03 -9.75 -2.30
C GLY A 274 32.95 -9.45 -3.80
N SER A 275 32.42 -10.40 -4.56
CA SER A 275 32.23 -10.26 -6.01
C SER A 275 30.91 -10.84 -6.49
N ILE A 276 30.43 -10.30 -7.60
CA ILE A 276 29.22 -10.77 -8.28
C ILE A 276 29.62 -11.17 -9.69
N HIS A 277 29.32 -12.41 -10.06
CA HIS A 277 29.61 -12.96 -11.38
C HIS A 277 28.33 -13.23 -12.15
N VAL A 278 28.36 -12.96 -13.45
CA VAL A 278 27.25 -13.21 -14.38
C VAL A 278 27.74 -14.01 -15.58
N ALA A 279 27.15 -15.19 -15.79
CA ALA A 279 27.58 -16.15 -16.80
C ALA A 279 29.10 -16.43 -16.75
N GLY A 280 29.63 -16.55 -15.52
CA GLY A 280 31.06 -16.79 -15.26
C GLY A 280 31.98 -15.59 -15.42
N ALA A 281 31.46 -14.39 -15.70
CA ALA A 281 32.27 -13.17 -15.80
C ALA A 281 32.02 -12.23 -14.62
N ASP A 282 33.09 -11.66 -14.05
CA ASP A 282 32.99 -10.62 -13.04
C ASP A 282 32.16 -9.42 -13.52
N LEU A 283 31.34 -8.89 -12.62
CA LEU A 283 30.56 -7.69 -12.84
C LEU A 283 30.93 -6.59 -11.82
N PRO A 284 32.10 -5.93 -12.00
CA PRO A 284 32.55 -4.89 -11.07
C PRO A 284 31.73 -3.60 -11.16
N ASP A 285 31.04 -3.38 -12.29
CA ASP A 285 30.13 -2.25 -12.50
C ASP A 285 28.68 -2.73 -12.51
N LEU A 286 27.95 -2.38 -11.44
CA LEU A 286 26.55 -2.71 -11.21
C LEU A 286 25.60 -1.64 -11.79
N SER A 287 26.05 -0.83 -12.74
CA SER A 287 25.19 0.14 -13.42
C SER A 287 24.02 -0.56 -14.16
N PRO A 288 22.80 -0.01 -14.11
CA PRO A 288 21.63 -0.63 -14.73
C PRO A 288 21.81 -0.98 -16.21
N HIS A 289 22.54 -0.17 -16.97
CA HIS A 289 22.83 -0.45 -18.39
C HIS A 289 23.67 -1.72 -18.58
N ARG A 290 24.66 -1.98 -17.72
CA ARG A 290 25.50 -3.19 -17.77
C ARG A 290 24.73 -4.44 -17.38
N LEU A 291 23.87 -4.36 -16.36
CA LEU A 291 22.97 -5.45 -15.98
C LEU A 291 22.06 -5.85 -17.15
N ILE A 292 21.42 -4.87 -17.80
CA ILE A 292 20.55 -5.11 -18.95
C ILE A 292 21.34 -5.75 -20.11
N ALA A 293 22.56 -5.26 -20.38
CA ALA A 293 23.43 -5.86 -21.40
C ALA A 293 23.80 -7.33 -21.08
N ARG A 294 23.86 -7.68 -19.80
CA ARG A 294 24.06 -9.06 -19.30
C ARG A 294 22.73 -9.81 -19.06
N LYS A 295 21.61 -9.30 -19.59
CA LYS A 295 20.26 -9.89 -19.47
C LYS A 295 19.78 -10.06 -18.02
N ILE A 296 20.24 -9.20 -17.12
CA ILE A 296 19.73 -9.09 -15.76
C ILE A 296 18.73 -7.93 -15.72
N ALA A 297 17.52 -8.23 -15.25
CA ALA A 297 16.50 -7.23 -14.94
C ALA A 297 16.15 -7.35 -13.46
N VAL A 298 16.07 -6.22 -12.77
CA VAL A 298 15.71 -6.17 -11.35
C VAL A 298 14.38 -5.43 -11.21
N LEU A 299 13.41 -6.11 -10.62
CA LEU A 299 12.11 -5.54 -10.25
C LEU A 299 12.15 -5.25 -8.74
N PRO A 300 12.27 -3.97 -8.31
CA PRO A 300 12.31 -3.63 -6.90
C PRO A 300 10.94 -3.83 -6.24
N SER A 301 10.94 -4.08 -4.93
CA SER A 301 9.74 -4.29 -4.11
C SER A 301 8.92 -3.01 -3.86
N ALA A 302 9.52 -1.82 -3.99
CA ALA A 302 8.88 -0.55 -3.64
C ALA A 302 8.03 0.04 -4.78
N ARG A 303 6.78 0.36 -4.45
CA ARG A 303 5.77 0.99 -5.32
C ARG A 303 5.73 2.52 -5.16
N PRO A 304 6.77 3.26 -5.56
CA PRO A 304 6.47 4.47 -6.33
C PRO A 304 6.82 4.14 -7.77
N LEU A 305 5.81 4.21 -8.63
CA LEU A 305 5.92 4.00 -10.06
C LEU A 305 7.18 4.70 -10.59
N ARG A 306 8.20 3.91 -10.97
CA ARG A 306 9.30 4.36 -11.83
C ARG A 306 8.85 4.54 -13.29
N ALA A 307 7.57 4.26 -13.55
CA ALA A 307 6.89 4.72 -14.75
C ALA A 307 6.62 6.21 -14.61
N ILE A 308 6.99 6.98 -15.64
CA ILE A 308 6.58 8.37 -15.76
C ILE A 308 5.08 8.34 -16.06
N LEU A 309 4.26 8.69 -15.08
CA LEU A 309 2.80 8.56 -15.14
C LEU A 309 2.14 9.47 -16.19
N THR A 310 2.87 10.48 -16.67
CA THR A 310 2.44 11.32 -17.78
C THR A 310 2.68 10.68 -19.15
N LEU A 311 3.42 9.57 -19.21
CA LEU A 311 3.71 8.84 -20.44
C LEU A 311 2.80 7.62 -20.58
N THR A 312 2.46 7.29 -21.82
CA THR A 312 1.78 6.05 -22.16
C THR A 312 2.64 4.83 -21.81
N VAL A 313 2.01 3.65 -21.72
CA VAL A 313 2.72 2.37 -21.52
C VAL A 313 3.77 2.15 -22.61
N ARG A 314 3.45 2.48 -23.87
CA ARG A 314 4.40 2.39 -24.99
C ARG A 314 5.63 3.26 -24.73
N GLU A 315 5.41 4.52 -24.39
CA GLU A 315 6.49 5.47 -24.14
C GLU A 315 7.36 5.02 -22.96
N ASN A 316 6.74 4.63 -21.85
CA ASN A 316 7.46 4.06 -20.69
C ASN A 316 8.30 2.83 -21.04
N LEU A 317 7.81 1.95 -21.92
CA LEU A 317 8.54 0.77 -22.38
C LEU A 317 9.68 1.12 -23.34
N THR A 318 9.55 2.20 -24.13
CA THR A 318 10.57 2.64 -25.09
C THR A 318 11.61 3.60 -24.50
N LEU A 319 11.37 4.17 -23.32
CA LEU A 319 12.30 5.08 -22.62
C LEU A 319 13.75 4.53 -22.54
N PRO A 320 13.98 3.24 -22.18
CA PRO A 320 15.33 2.68 -22.11
C PRO A 320 16.05 2.59 -23.47
N ASP A 321 15.30 2.60 -24.58
CA ASP A 321 15.81 2.42 -25.95
C ASP A 321 15.98 3.74 -26.73
N LEU A 322 15.60 4.89 -26.15
CA LEU A 322 15.75 6.20 -26.78
C LEU A 322 17.21 6.53 -27.14
N GLY A 323 18.18 6.04 -26.37
CA GLY A 323 19.62 6.21 -26.65
C GLY A 323 20.15 5.33 -27.79
N ARG A 324 19.45 4.25 -28.16
CA ARG A 324 19.87 3.32 -29.24
C ARG A 324 19.37 3.72 -30.62
N SER A 325 18.34 4.56 -30.67
CA SER A 325 17.74 5.06 -31.91
C SER A 325 18.38 6.37 -32.41
N GLY A 326 19.45 6.83 -31.75
CA GLY A 326 20.23 8.00 -32.14
C GLY A 326 21.18 7.76 -33.32
N GLY A 327 20.73 7.05 -34.34
CA GLY A 327 21.39 6.91 -35.63
C GLY A 327 20.65 7.72 -36.68
N GLY A 328 20.78 9.05 -36.63
CA GLY A 328 20.51 9.89 -37.80
C GLY A 328 19.07 10.39 -38.03
N VAL A 329 18.37 10.90 -37.02
CA VAL A 329 17.38 11.99 -37.23
C VAL A 329 17.39 12.87 -35.99
N GLY A 330 17.76 14.14 -36.15
CA GLY A 330 17.77 15.10 -35.06
C GLY A 330 16.36 15.30 -34.50
N PHE A 331 16.22 15.18 -33.18
CA PHE A 331 15.07 15.74 -32.48
C PHE A 331 15.14 17.25 -32.63
N GLY A 332 14.34 17.76 -33.58
CA GLY A 332 14.07 19.18 -33.71
C GLY A 332 13.54 19.70 -32.39
N CYS A 333 14.37 20.49 -31.72
CA CYS A 333 13.97 21.29 -30.58
C CYS A 333 12.79 22.15 -31.01
N ALA A 334 11.59 21.83 -30.54
CA ALA A 334 10.41 22.66 -30.72
C ALA A 334 10.66 23.99 -29.98
N ARG A 335 11.12 24.99 -30.73
CA ARG A 335 11.10 26.38 -30.31
C ARG A 335 9.65 26.79 -30.11
N SER A 336 9.24 26.97 -28.85
CA SER A 336 8.16 27.91 -28.53
C SER A 336 8.21 28.29 -27.05
N GLY A 337 8.30 29.60 -26.78
CA GLY A 337 7.96 30.20 -25.49
C GLY A 337 9.14 30.79 -24.73
N GLY A 338 9.55 32.00 -25.12
CA GLY A 338 10.59 32.75 -24.42
C GLY A 338 10.19 33.11 -22.99
N TRP A 339 11.13 32.89 -22.06
CA TRP A 339 11.12 33.50 -20.73
C TRP A 339 12.09 34.69 -20.76
N ARG A 340 11.54 35.90 -20.72
CA ARG A 340 12.30 37.11 -20.39
C ARG A 340 12.49 37.15 -18.87
N SER A 341 13.72 37.39 -18.48
CA SER A 341 14.15 37.72 -17.12
C SER A 341 13.59 39.06 -16.66
N SER A 342 12.87 39.07 -15.54
CA SER A 342 12.87 40.08 -14.47
C SER A 342 12.19 39.47 -13.25
#